data_AF-A0A7S0GIM9-F1
#
_entry.id   AF-A0A7S0GIM9-F1
#
_cell.length_a   1.000
_cell.length_b   1.000
_cell.length_c   1.000
_cell.angle_alpha   90.00
_cell.angle_beta   90.00
_cell.angle_gamma   90.00
#
_symmetry.space_group_name_H-M   'P 1'
#
loop_
_entity.id
_entity.type
_entity.pdbx_description
1 polymer ?
#
loop_
_entity_poly.entity_id
_entity_poly.type
_entity_poly.pdbx_seq_one_letter_code
_entity_poly.pdbx_strand_id
1 'polypeptide(L)'
;MTIIIPFTSTLSFTKDDLIPGVYTIFFADIITSTMTQLIDPASHFKKHFLAPRAKTQESMNKCFEGTSYELAERYTSAIKLIFLAFFYNSIYPAIFFLAAFALFINYMVDKFSIMRTWARAPKIGKEVSEFSRKYFLSSAVIALAVVSSYF
;
A
#
# COMPACT_ATOMS: atom_id res chain seq x y z
N MET A 1 -41.19 4.24 -0.09
CA MET A 1 -39.83 4.77 -0.28
C MET A 1 -39.48 5.65 0.89
N THR A 2 -38.71 5.14 1.86
CA THR A 2 -38.11 5.97 2.91
C THR A 2 -36.72 6.39 2.42
N ILE A 3 -36.56 7.68 2.15
CA ILE A 3 -35.31 8.32 1.68
C ILE A 3 -34.20 8.35 2.77
N ILE A 4 -34.53 7.96 4.00
CA ILE A 4 -33.62 7.98 5.14
C ILE A 4 -33.23 6.53 5.46
N ILE A 5 -32.00 6.16 5.10
CA ILE A 5 -31.39 4.88 5.46
C ILE A 5 -30.78 5.08 6.86
N PRO A 6 -31.23 4.36 7.91
CA PRO A 6 -30.68 4.53 9.24
C PRO A 6 -29.20 4.09 9.27
N PHE A 7 -28.32 4.88 9.91
CA PHE A 7 -26.88 4.60 9.98
C PHE A 7 -26.57 3.18 10.47
N THR A 8 -27.34 2.67 11.43
CA THR A 8 -27.20 1.29 11.93
C THR A 8 -27.38 0.22 10.84
N SER A 9 -28.20 0.48 9.82
CA SER A 9 -28.35 -0.46 8.69
C SER A 9 -27.13 -0.50 7.78
N THR A 10 -26.31 0.56 7.73
CA THR A 10 -25.04 0.61 6.96
C THR A 10 -23.85 -0.04 7.68
N LEU A 11 -24.04 -0.43 8.94
CA LEU A 11 -23.05 -1.11 9.78
C LEU A 11 -23.30 -2.62 9.90
N SER A 12 -24.31 -3.15 9.23
CA SER A 12 -24.64 -4.58 9.30
C SER A 12 -23.54 -5.42 8.63
N PHE A 13 -23.62 -6.74 8.78
CA PHE A 13 -22.65 -7.69 8.19
C PHE A 13 -23.04 -8.10 6.75
N THR A 14 -23.89 -7.32 6.09
CA THR A 14 -24.31 -7.57 4.71
C THR A 14 -23.22 -7.11 3.75
N LYS A 15 -23.12 -7.72 2.58
CA LYS A 15 -22.03 -7.44 1.61
C LYS A 15 -21.93 -5.98 1.16
N ASP A 16 -23.02 -5.22 1.26
CA ASP A 16 -23.10 -3.82 0.81
C ASP A 16 -22.80 -2.80 1.93
N ASP A 17 -22.44 -3.28 3.12
CA ASP A 17 -22.20 -2.46 4.30
C ASP A 17 -20.74 -1.98 4.41
N LEU A 18 -20.53 -0.95 5.23
CA LEU A 18 -19.24 -0.26 5.36
C LEU A 18 -18.12 -1.16 5.90
N ILE A 19 -18.41 -2.01 6.89
CA ILE A 19 -17.38 -2.83 7.56
C ILE A 19 -16.77 -3.87 6.60
N PRO A 20 -17.57 -4.70 5.89
CA PRO A 20 -17.04 -5.58 4.84
C PRO A 20 -16.30 -4.81 3.73
N GLY A 21 -16.80 -3.64 3.33
CA GLY A 21 -16.13 -2.77 2.36
C GLY A 21 -14.71 -2.39 2.80
N VAL A 22 -14.53 -1.92 4.03
CA VAL A 22 -13.21 -1.54 4.55
C VAL A 22 -12.31 -2.78 4.69
N TYR A 23 -12.84 -3.90 5.17
CA TYR A 23 -12.09 -5.16 5.25
C TYR A 23 -11.56 -5.61 3.88
N THR A 24 -12.42 -5.58 2.86
CA THR A 24 -12.02 -5.97 1.49
C THR A 24 -10.96 -5.05 0.92
N ILE A 25 -10.97 -3.75 1.23
CA ILE A 25 -9.91 -2.82 0.82
C ILE A 25 -8.56 -3.23 1.41
N PHE A 26 -8.49 -3.49 2.74
CA PHE A 26 -7.25 -3.95 3.37
C PHE A 26 -6.78 -5.28 2.81
N PHE A 27 -7.68 -6.24 2.67
CA PHE A 27 -7.35 -7.56 2.16
C PHE A 27 -6.86 -7.52 0.70
N ALA A 28 -7.54 -6.74 -0.15
CA ALA A 28 -7.15 -6.52 -1.53
C ALA A 28 -5.80 -5.82 -1.63
N ASP A 29 -5.52 -4.83 -0.78
CA ASP A 29 -4.23 -4.14 -0.76
C ASP A 29 -3.10 -5.09 -0.37
N ILE A 30 -3.27 -5.90 0.69
CA ILE A 30 -2.29 -6.90 1.11
C ILE A 30 -2.01 -7.88 -0.02
N ILE A 31 -3.05 -8.50 -0.61
CA ILE A 31 -2.84 -9.53 -1.64
C ILE A 31 -2.29 -8.92 -2.91
N THR A 32 -2.89 -7.85 -3.42
CA THR A 32 -2.52 -7.29 -4.73
C THR A 32 -1.10 -6.71 -4.68
N SER A 33 -0.77 -5.97 -3.61
CA SER A 33 0.56 -5.37 -3.49
C SER A 33 1.66 -6.42 -3.32
N THR A 34 1.42 -7.48 -2.54
CA THR A 34 2.41 -8.52 -2.28
C THR A 34 2.59 -9.44 -3.48
N MET A 35 1.49 -9.88 -4.09
CA MET A 35 1.55 -10.75 -5.27
C MET A 35 2.21 -10.04 -6.45
N THR A 36 1.86 -8.78 -6.70
CA THR A 36 2.46 -8.02 -7.81
C THR A 36 3.97 -7.85 -7.63
N GLN A 37 4.43 -7.61 -6.41
CA GLN A 37 5.86 -7.50 -6.10
C GLN A 37 6.61 -8.82 -6.21
N LEU A 38 6.02 -9.89 -5.67
CA LEU A 38 6.66 -11.21 -5.66
C LEU A 38 6.75 -11.81 -7.06
N ILE A 39 5.72 -11.62 -7.88
CA ILE A 39 5.69 -12.12 -9.26
C ILE A 39 6.57 -11.27 -10.18
N ASP A 40 6.66 -9.95 -9.95
CA ASP A 40 7.34 -8.98 -10.82
C ASP A 40 7.16 -9.28 -12.33
N PRO A 41 5.91 -9.23 -12.82
CA PRO A 41 5.59 -9.67 -14.18
C PRO A 41 6.34 -8.82 -15.23
N ALA A 42 6.59 -7.55 -14.95
CA ALA A 42 7.32 -6.65 -15.83
C ALA A 42 8.78 -7.09 -16.00
N SER A 43 9.47 -7.48 -14.92
CA SER A 43 10.84 -7.97 -15.00
C SER A 43 10.93 -9.32 -15.71
N HIS A 44 10.00 -10.23 -15.43
CA HIS A 44 9.92 -11.51 -16.14
C HIS A 44 9.67 -11.32 -17.64
N PHE A 45 8.80 -10.39 -18.02
CA PHE A 45 8.55 -10.07 -19.42
C PHE A 45 9.80 -9.52 -20.12
N LYS A 46 10.51 -8.59 -19.49
CA LYS A 46 11.77 -8.04 -20.02
C LYS A 46 12.81 -9.13 -20.23
N LYS A 47 13.01 -10.01 -19.26
CA LYS A 47 14.02 -11.08 -19.30
C LYS A 47 13.67 -12.17 -20.32
N HIS A 48 12.41 -12.57 -20.42
CA HIS A 48 12.01 -13.71 -21.24
C HIS A 48 11.65 -13.34 -22.69
N PHE A 49 11.04 -12.17 -22.90
CA PHE A 49 10.56 -11.77 -24.24
C PHE A 49 11.44 -10.69 -24.89
N LEU A 50 11.91 -9.69 -24.14
CA LEU A 50 12.67 -8.57 -24.72
C LEU A 50 14.17 -8.86 -24.83
N ALA A 51 14.76 -9.52 -23.83
CA ALA A 51 16.19 -9.81 -23.82
C ALA A 51 16.67 -10.62 -25.04
N PRO A 52 15.99 -11.70 -25.47
CA PRO A 52 16.42 -12.48 -26.65
C PRO A 52 16.29 -11.72 -27.98
N ARG A 53 15.53 -10.61 -28.00
CA ARG A 53 15.25 -9.80 -29.20
C ARG A 53 16.14 -8.56 -29.27
N ALA A 54 17.03 -8.37 -28.30
CA ALA A 54 17.97 -7.25 -28.26
C ALA A 54 19.06 -7.43 -29.33
N LYS A 55 19.33 -6.36 -30.10
CA LYS A 55 20.33 -6.37 -31.17
C LYS A 55 21.77 -6.24 -30.67
N THR A 56 21.96 -5.64 -29.49
CA THR A 56 23.27 -5.41 -28.89
C THR A 56 23.32 -6.03 -27.50
N GLN A 57 24.53 -6.46 -27.10
CA GLN A 57 24.77 -7.03 -25.78
C GLN A 57 24.43 -6.03 -24.66
N GLU A 58 24.72 -4.74 -24.87
CA GLU A 58 24.39 -3.69 -23.92
C GLU A 58 22.87 -3.58 -23.70
N SER A 59 22.08 -3.60 -24.78
CA SER A 59 20.63 -3.60 -24.69
C SER A 59 20.08 -4.87 -24.01
N MET A 60 20.71 -6.03 -24.24
CA MET A 60 20.34 -7.26 -23.55
C MET A 60 20.61 -7.16 -22.04
N ASN A 61 21.77 -6.65 -21.65
CA ASN A 61 22.14 -6.47 -20.23
C ASN A 61 21.15 -5.54 -19.50
N LYS A 62 20.68 -4.47 -20.16
CA LYS A 62 19.63 -3.58 -19.62
C LYS A 62 18.32 -4.31 -19.32
N CYS A 63 17.98 -5.36 -20.06
CA CYS A 63 16.79 -6.16 -19.77
C CYS A 63 16.92 -7.04 -18.52
N PHE A 64 18.14 -7.30 -18.05
CA PHE A 64 18.42 -8.05 -16.83
C PHE A 64 18.63 -7.16 -15.59
N GLU A 65 18.64 -5.83 -15.76
CA GLU A 65 18.65 -4.92 -14.63
C GLU A 65 17.41 -5.11 -13.75
N GLY A 66 17.59 -4.89 -12.44
CA GLY A 66 16.50 -4.96 -11.47
C GLY A 66 15.42 -3.93 -11.76
N THR A 67 14.22 -4.15 -11.24
CA THR A 67 13.11 -3.21 -11.44
C THR A 67 13.42 -1.91 -10.70
N SER A 68 13.32 -0.78 -11.42
CA SER A 68 13.40 0.55 -10.79
C SER A 68 12.20 0.71 -9.88
N TYR A 69 12.47 1.06 -8.62
CA TYR A 69 11.45 1.10 -7.60
C TYR A 69 11.48 2.45 -6.88
N GLU A 70 10.33 3.14 -6.83
CA GLU A 70 10.21 4.47 -6.26
C GLU A 70 9.78 4.40 -4.79
N LEU A 71 10.65 4.92 -3.90
CA LEU A 71 10.42 4.85 -2.46
C LEU A 71 9.17 5.65 -2.03
N ALA A 72 8.82 6.70 -2.77
CA ALA A 72 7.64 7.51 -2.52
C ALA A 72 6.33 6.71 -2.64
N GLU A 73 6.26 5.74 -3.55
CA GLU A 73 5.08 4.87 -3.71
C GLU A 73 4.86 3.98 -2.47
N ARG A 74 5.94 3.48 -1.85
CA ARG A 74 5.86 2.70 -0.60
C ARG A 74 5.39 3.53 0.57
N TYR A 75 5.96 4.74 0.71
CA TYR A 75 5.49 5.66 1.73
C TYR A 75 4.02 5.99 1.54
N THR A 76 3.57 6.26 0.31
CA THR A 76 2.16 6.54 0.01
C THR A 76 1.27 5.35 0.37
N SER A 77 1.69 4.13 0.06
CA SER A 77 0.94 2.91 0.37
C SER A 77 0.81 2.68 1.89
N ALA A 78 1.90 2.86 2.64
CA ALA A 78 1.88 2.74 4.10
C ALA A 78 1.02 3.83 4.76
N ILE A 79 1.16 5.08 4.28
CA ILE A 79 0.36 6.24 4.69
C ILE A 79 -1.13 5.97 4.49
N LYS A 80 -1.53 5.45 3.32
CA LYS A 80 -2.91 5.10 3.01
C LYS A 80 -3.49 4.11 4.03
N LEU A 81 -2.74 3.06 4.38
CA LEU A 81 -3.18 2.07 5.39
C LEU A 81 -3.34 2.69 6.77
N ILE A 82 -2.38 3.52 7.18
CA ILE A 82 -2.40 4.22 8.48
C ILE A 82 -3.58 5.19 8.55
N PHE A 83 -3.80 5.98 7.50
CA PHE A 83 -4.93 6.91 7.41
C PHE A 83 -6.26 6.17 7.51
N LEU A 84 -6.43 5.09 6.75
CA LEU A 84 -7.65 4.30 6.74
C LEU A 84 -7.94 3.66 8.11
N ALA A 85 -6.89 3.19 8.80
CA ALA A 85 -7.02 2.64 10.15
C ALA A 85 -7.45 3.71 11.15
N PHE A 86 -6.85 4.89 11.13
CA PHE A 86 -7.24 5.98 12.04
C PHE A 86 -8.64 6.52 11.75
N PHE A 87 -9.02 6.63 10.48
CA PHE A 87 -10.34 7.14 10.09
C PHE A 87 -11.48 6.22 10.50
N TYR A 88 -11.34 4.91 10.27
CA TYR A 88 -12.41 3.93 10.55
C TYR A 88 -12.32 3.28 11.94
N ASN A 89 -11.34 3.63 12.77
CA ASN A 89 -11.18 3.06 14.12
C ASN A 89 -12.41 3.26 15.02
N SER A 90 -13.08 4.41 14.94
CA SER A 90 -14.25 4.69 15.79
C SER A 90 -15.38 3.68 15.56
N ILE A 91 -15.53 3.20 14.33
CA ILE A 91 -16.58 2.25 13.92
C ILE A 91 -16.10 0.79 14.07
N TYR A 92 -14.83 0.52 13.75
CA TYR A 92 -14.25 -0.81 13.74
C TYR A 92 -12.84 -0.81 14.37
N PRO A 93 -12.71 -0.91 15.69
CA PRO A 93 -11.41 -0.78 16.38
C PRO A 93 -10.44 -1.93 16.07
N ALA A 94 -10.94 -3.09 15.65
CA ALA A 94 -10.09 -4.21 15.22
C ALA A 94 -9.33 -3.92 13.91
N ILE A 95 -9.61 -2.79 13.24
CA ILE A 95 -8.89 -2.35 12.05
C ILE A 95 -7.40 -2.09 12.31
N PHE A 96 -7.01 -1.72 13.53
CA PHE A 96 -5.60 -1.54 13.88
C PHE A 96 -4.80 -2.84 13.79
N PHE A 97 -5.40 -3.98 14.15
CA PHE A 97 -4.74 -5.29 14.01
C PHE A 97 -4.58 -5.65 12.54
N LEU A 98 -5.60 -5.40 11.72
CA LEU A 98 -5.53 -5.58 10.26
C LEU A 98 -4.47 -4.70 9.62
N ALA A 99 -4.41 -3.42 10.00
CA ALA A 99 -3.41 -2.48 9.50
C ALA A 99 -1.99 -2.88 9.93
N ALA A 100 -1.80 -3.27 11.19
CA ALA A 100 -0.52 -3.76 11.69
C ALA A 100 -0.06 -5.01 10.94
N PHE A 101 -0.97 -5.96 10.70
CA PHE A 101 -0.69 -7.16 9.91
C PHE A 101 -0.36 -6.81 8.45
N ALA A 102 -1.10 -5.88 7.83
CA ALA A 102 -0.85 -5.41 6.48
C ALA A 102 0.55 -4.78 6.35
N LEU A 103 0.93 -3.92 7.29
CA LEU A 103 2.24 -3.29 7.32
C LEU A 103 3.36 -4.30 7.57
N PHE A 104 3.13 -5.29 8.43
CA PHE A 104 4.10 -6.36 8.70
C PHE A 104 4.38 -7.19 7.45
N ILE A 105 3.34 -7.63 6.74
CA ILE A 105 3.49 -8.40 5.50
C ILE A 105 4.19 -7.55 4.42
N ASN A 106 3.80 -6.29 4.24
CA ASN A 106 4.46 -5.38 3.32
C ASN A 106 5.95 -5.23 3.67
N TYR A 107 6.29 -5.08 4.95
CA TYR A 107 7.68 -5.00 5.41
C TYR A 107 8.49 -6.26 5.06
N MET A 108 7.91 -7.47 5.25
CA MET A 108 8.56 -8.73 4.87
C MET A 108 8.81 -8.82 3.37
N VAL A 109 7.83 -8.43 2.55
CA VAL A 109 7.94 -8.48 1.08
C VAL A 109 8.89 -7.42 0.55
N ASP A 110 8.86 -6.20 1.10
CA ASP A 110 9.80 -5.14 0.75
C ASP A 110 11.23 -5.57 1.08
N LYS A 111 11.45 -6.17 2.24
CA LYS A 111 12.75 -6.72 2.63
C LYS A 111 13.24 -7.77 1.62
N PHE A 112 12.37 -8.67 1.19
CA PHE A 112 12.70 -9.66 0.16
C PHE A 112 13.04 -8.99 -1.19
N SER A 113 12.23 -8.02 -1.61
CA SER A 113 12.37 -7.34 -2.90
C SER A 113 13.66 -6.51 -3.00
N ILE A 114 14.07 -5.85 -1.91
CA ILE A 114 15.35 -5.11 -1.83
C ILE A 114 16.55 -6.04 -2.06
N MET A 115 16.49 -7.29 -1.58
CA MET A 115 17.62 -8.22 -1.68
C MET A 115 17.69 -8.91 -3.05
N ARG A 116 16.58 -9.05 -3.78
CA ARG A 116 16.52 -9.98 -4.93
C ARG A 116 15.99 -9.37 -6.23
N THR A 117 15.06 -8.42 -6.17
CA THR A 117 14.26 -8.00 -7.33
C THR A 117 14.58 -6.57 -7.76
N TRP A 118 14.75 -5.67 -6.79
CA TRP A 118 14.89 -4.25 -7.08
C TRP A 118 16.31 -3.90 -7.51
N ALA A 119 16.41 -2.97 -8.47
CA ALA A 119 17.67 -2.32 -8.76
C ALA A 119 18.11 -1.47 -7.57
N ARG A 120 19.40 -1.14 -7.52
CA ARG A 120 19.95 -0.27 -6.48
C ARG A 120 19.17 1.05 -6.47
N ALA A 121 18.56 1.35 -5.33
CA ALA A 121 17.74 2.54 -5.19
C ALA A 121 18.55 3.81 -5.54
N PRO A 122 17.96 4.79 -6.24
CA PRO A 122 18.58 6.09 -6.41
C PRO A 122 18.88 6.69 -5.04
N LYS A 123 19.98 7.46 -4.93
CA LYS A 123 20.37 8.14 -3.68
C LYS A 123 19.39 9.30 -3.41
N ILE A 124 18.17 8.97 -3.01
CA ILE A 124 17.19 9.95 -2.54
C ILE A 124 17.59 10.31 -1.10
N GLY A 125 17.66 11.61 -0.82
CA GLY A 125 17.98 12.13 0.52
C GLY A 125 16.91 11.77 1.56
N LYS A 126 17.16 12.14 2.82
CA LYS A 126 16.24 11.91 3.94
C LYS A 126 14.93 12.72 3.86
N GLU A 127 14.81 13.60 2.87
CA GLU A 127 13.73 14.58 2.70
C GLU A 127 12.34 13.92 2.66
N VAL A 128 12.19 12.78 1.98
CA VAL A 128 10.89 12.08 1.89
C VAL A 128 10.43 11.54 3.26
N SER A 129 11.38 11.04 4.06
CA SER A 129 11.09 10.54 5.41
C SER A 129 10.77 11.69 6.39
N GLU A 130 11.46 12.82 6.25
CA GLU A 130 11.20 14.02 7.04
C GLU A 130 9.84 14.64 6.73
N PHE A 131 9.44 14.68 5.45
CA PHE A 131 8.13 15.13 5.03
C PHE A 131 7.01 14.24 5.60
N SER A 132 7.14 12.92 5.44
CA SER A 132 6.17 11.96 5.98
C SER A 132 6.02 12.10 7.50
N ARG A 133 7.12 12.15 8.26
CA ARG A 133 7.05 12.27 9.72
C ARG A 133 6.41 13.60 10.17
N LYS A 134 6.78 14.72 9.54
CA LYS A 134 6.38 16.06 10.00
C LYS A 134 4.96 16.42 9.61
N TYR A 135 4.55 16.12 8.38
CA TYR A 135 3.27 16.57 7.84
C TYR A 135 2.18 15.50 7.96
N PHE A 136 2.50 14.23 7.68
CA PHE A 136 1.48 13.19 7.62
C PHE A 136 1.01 12.70 9.00
N LEU A 137 1.94 12.44 9.92
CA LEU A 137 1.54 12.04 11.28
C LEU A 137 0.76 13.16 11.98
N SER A 138 1.19 14.41 11.82
CA SER A 138 0.50 15.58 12.36
C SER A 138 -0.91 15.74 11.78
N SER A 139 -1.08 15.54 10.46
CA SER A 139 -2.41 15.64 9.84
C SER A 139 -3.33 14.48 10.23
N ALA A 140 -2.79 13.27 10.39
CA ALA A 140 -3.55 12.11 10.87
C ALA A 140 -4.09 12.32 12.29
N VAL A 141 -3.28 12.90 13.19
CA VAL A 141 -3.71 13.23 14.56
C VAL A 141 -4.78 14.31 14.56
N ILE A 142 -4.64 15.35 13.73
CA ILE A 142 -5.67 16.39 13.58
C ILE A 142 -6.98 15.78 13.06
N ALA A 143 -6.92 14.92 12.04
CA ALA A 143 -8.08 14.22 11.52
C ALA A 143 -8.76 13.37 12.60
N LEU A 144 -7.98 12.66 13.41
CA LEU A 144 -8.49 11.87 14.53
C LEU A 144 -9.20 12.75 15.58
N ALA A 145 -8.59 13.88 15.95
CA ALA A 145 -9.18 14.82 16.91
C ALA A 145 -10.49 15.42 16.41
N VAL A 146 -10.58 15.73 15.11
CA VAL A 146 -11.79 16.23 14.47
C VAL A 146 -12.88 15.15 14.45
N VAL A 147 -12.56 13.93 14.00
CA VAL A 147 -13.53 12.82 13.96
C VAL A 147 -14.04 12.46 15.36
N SER A 148 -13.15 12.45 16.35
CA SER A 148 -13.52 12.23 17.77
C SER A 148 -14.33 13.37 18.38
N SER A 149 -14.39 14.54 17.74
CA SER A 149 -15.20 15.68 18.21
C SER A 149 -16.64 15.62 17.69
N TYR A 150 -16.90 14.85 16.63
CA TYR A 150 -18.23 14.72 16.01
C TYR A 150 -18.98 13.46 16.46
N PHE A 151 -18.31 12.54 17.15
CA PHE A 151 -18.87 11.33 17.79
C PHE A 151 -18.70 11.43 19.30
#